data_AF-A0A137P9A7-F1
#
_entry.id   AF-A0A137P9A7-F1
#
_cell.length_a   1.000
_cell.length_b   1.000
_cell.length_c   1.000
_cell.angle_alpha   90.00
_cell.angle_beta   90.00
_cell.angle_gamma   90.00
#
_symmetry.space_group_name_H-M   'P 1'
#
loop_
_entity.id
_entity.type
_entity.pdbx_description
1 polymer ?
#
loop_
_entity_poly.entity_id
_entity_poly.type
_entity_poly.pdbx_seq_one_letter_code
_entity_poly.pdbx_strand_id
1 'polypeptide(L)'
;FLIAGHDTTSNTLTATLYYLARYPDVQNKLRTEILEVMNSPQVLTNPTFEELKQMKYLNMVIKESMRIMTTAVAVERISTNPFQLTNSIYLPSSTPVYLLMWQVHKQSKHFPDPKLFNPERFRDPSSPESKNWLPFLQGPRACNNFYNTL
;
A
#
# COMPACT_ATOMS: atom_id res chain seq x y z
N PHE A 1 -7.04 5.23 -18.01
CA PHE A 1 -7.52 5.43 -16.61
C PHE A 1 -8.41 4.28 -16.14
N LEU A 2 -9.50 3.96 -16.86
CA LEU A 2 -10.48 2.96 -16.42
C LEU A 2 -9.88 1.58 -16.10
N ILE A 3 -9.17 0.94 -17.04
CA ILE A 3 -8.62 -0.42 -16.82
C ILE A 3 -7.60 -0.43 -15.67
N ALA A 4 -6.61 0.46 -15.73
CA ALA A 4 -5.57 0.54 -14.71
C ALA A 4 -6.12 0.85 -13.30
N GLY A 5 -7.12 1.73 -13.20
CA GLY A 5 -7.77 2.05 -11.92
C GLY A 5 -8.70 0.93 -11.44
N HIS A 6 -9.43 0.28 -12.35
CA HIS A 6 -10.36 -0.80 -12.04
C HIS A 6 -9.61 -2.02 -11.48
N ASP A 7 -8.66 -2.57 -12.23
CA ASP A 7 -8.03 -3.84 -11.86
C ASP A 7 -7.21 -3.70 -10.58
N THR A 8 -6.53 -2.56 -10.41
CA THR A 8 -5.74 -2.32 -9.19
C THR A 8 -6.61 -2.12 -7.95
N THR A 9 -7.73 -1.40 -8.09
CA THR A 9 -8.68 -1.18 -7.00
C THR A 9 -9.42 -2.47 -6.64
N SER A 10 -9.94 -3.20 -7.62
CA SER A 10 -10.65 -4.47 -7.42
C SER A 10 -9.76 -5.48 -6.69
N ASN A 11 -8.51 -5.65 -7.10
CA ASN A 11 -7.56 -6.54 -6.41
C ASN A 11 -7.27 -6.09 -4.98
N THR A 12 -7.15 -4.78 -4.74
CA THR A 12 -6.92 -4.23 -3.40
C THR A 12 -8.12 -4.46 -2.48
N LEU A 13 -9.33 -4.25 -2.97
CA LEU A 13 -10.57 -4.52 -2.23
C LEU A 13 -10.72 -6.01 -1.93
N THR A 14 -10.51 -6.87 -2.92
CA THR A 14 -10.56 -8.33 -2.74
C THR A 14 -9.56 -8.79 -1.68
N ALA A 15 -8.32 -8.30 -1.75
CA ALA A 15 -7.30 -8.63 -0.75
C ALA A 15 -7.70 -8.15 0.65
N THR A 16 -8.19 -6.91 0.76
CA THR A 16 -8.62 -6.32 2.02
C THR A 16 -9.74 -7.15 2.66
N LEU A 17 -10.79 -7.46 1.90
CA LEU A 17 -11.90 -8.28 2.38
C LEU A 17 -11.45 -9.70 2.78
N TYR A 18 -10.56 -10.31 2.00
CA TYR A 18 -9.99 -11.61 2.32
C TYR A 18 -9.23 -11.60 3.65
N TYR A 19 -8.36 -10.61 3.89
CA TYR A 19 -7.62 -10.53 5.14
C TYR A 19 -8.51 -10.16 6.33
N LEU A 20 -9.52 -9.31 6.15
CA LEU A 20 -10.49 -9.05 7.21
C LEU A 20 -11.26 -10.32 7.61
N ALA A 21 -11.67 -11.15 6.63
CA ALA A 21 -12.34 -12.42 6.90
C ALA A 21 -11.43 -13.43 7.63
N ARG A 22 -10.12 -13.38 7.38
CA ARG A 22 -9.12 -14.26 8.02
C ARG A 22 -8.62 -13.79 9.37
N TYR A 23 -8.77 -12.51 9.70
CA TYR A 23 -8.28 -11.89 10.93
C TYR A 23 -9.43 -11.17 11.66
N PRO A 24 -10.32 -11.90 12.35
CA PRO A 24 -11.50 -11.34 13.00
C PRO A 24 -11.18 -10.23 14.00
N ASP A 25 -10.06 -10.30 14.72
CA ASP A 25 -9.64 -9.25 15.66
C ASP A 25 -9.37 -7.92 14.96
N VAL A 26 -8.72 -7.98 13.79
CA VAL A 26 -8.50 -6.79 12.95
C VAL A 26 -9.82 -6.26 12.42
N GLN A 27 -10.72 -7.14 11.97
CA GLN A 27 -12.04 -6.76 11.51
C GLN A 27 -12.87 -6.09 12.60
N ASN A 28 -12.90 -6.64 13.81
CA ASN A 28 -13.62 -6.09 14.95
C ASN A 28 -13.06 -4.72 15.33
N LYS A 29 -11.73 -4.60 15.40
CA LYS A 29 -11.07 -3.32 15.69
C LYS A 29 -11.37 -2.25 14.64
N LEU A 30 -11.32 -2.62 13.36
CA LEU A 30 -11.68 -1.73 12.26
C LEU A 30 -13.15 -1.31 12.35
N ARG A 31 -14.05 -2.26 12.62
CA ARG A 31 -15.48 -1.97 12.78
C ARG A 31 -15.72 -1.00 13.93
N THR A 32 -15.04 -1.18 15.06
CA THR A 32 -15.12 -0.25 16.19
C THR A 32 -14.70 1.16 15.80
N GLU A 33 -13.56 1.33 15.13
CA GLU A 33 -13.13 2.66 14.65
C GLU A 33 -14.19 3.30 13.74
N ILE A 34 -14.71 2.55 12.76
CA ILE A 34 -15.71 3.06 11.82
C ILE A 34 -16.97 3.51 12.56
N LEU A 35 -17.47 2.70 13.50
CA LEU A 35 -18.66 3.04 14.27
C LEU A 35 -18.45 4.23 15.20
N GLU A 36 -17.27 4.37 15.82
CA GLU A 36 -16.93 5.50 16.66
C GLU A 36 -16.87 6.81 15.84
N VAL A 37 -16.16 6.79 14.71
CA VAL A 37 -16.02 7.95 13.82
C VAL A 37 -17.38 8.40 13.26
N MET A 38 -18.26 7.46 12.92
CA MET A 38 -19.59 7.74 12.37
C MET A 38 -20.66 7.97 13.44
N ASN A 39 -20.30 8.05 14.73
CA ASN A 39 -21.23 8.22 15.85
C ASN A 39 -22.33 7.15 15.92
N SER A 40 -21.98 5.90 15.62
CA SER A 40 -22.83 4.70 15.71
C SER A 40 -24.21 4.89 15.06
N PRO A 41 -24.26 5.09 13.73
CA PRO A 41 -25.50 5.38 13.03
C PRO A 41 -26.47 4.21 13.12
N GLN A 42 -27.75 4.51 13.32
CA GLN A 42 -28.81 3.52 13.51
C GLN A 42 -29.32 2.95 12.18
N VAL A 43 -29.04 3.65 11.08
CA VAL A 43 -29.34 3.23 9.71
C VAL A 43 -28.07 3.23 8.87
N LEU A 44 -28.05 2.46 7.78
CA LEU A 44 -26.91 2.44 6.88
C LEU A 44 -26.74 3.82 6.22
N THR A 45 -25.62 4.46 6.51
CA THR A 45 -25.22 5.74 5.91
C THR A 45 -23.80 5.64 5.37
N ASN A 46 -23.46 6.53 4.43
CA ASN A 46 -22.09 6.67 3.96
C ASN A 46 -21.35 7.68 4.86
N PRO A 47 -20.06 7.46 5.15
CA PRO A 47 -19.25 8.46 5.83
C PRO A 47 -19.03 9.68 4.93
N THR A 48 -18.97 10.84 5.57
CA THR A 48 -18.51 12.09 4.97
C THR A 48 -17.00 12.05 4.71
N PHE A 49 -16.50 12.99 3.90
CA PHE A 49 -15.07 13.09 3.63
C PHE A 49 -14.23 13.38 4.89
N GLU A 50 -14.75 14.21 5.81
CA GLU A 50 -14.06 14.52 7.06
C GLU A 50 -14.06 13.34 8.03
N GLU A 51 -15.09 12.51 8.04
CA GLU A 51 -15.10 11.24 8.80
C GLU A 51 -14.10 10.25 8.21
N LEU A 52 -14.05 10.10 6.87
CA LEU A 52 -13.07 9.21 6.22
C LEU A 52 -11.62 9.54 6.59
N LYS A 53 -11.26 10.83 6.69
CA LYS A 53 -9.93 11.26 7.14
C LYS A 53 -9.58 10.81 8.56
N GLN A 54 -10.58 10.60 9.41
CA GLN A 54 -10.39 10.19 10.80
C GLN A 54 -10.22 8.67 10.95
N MET A 55 -10.56 7.87 9.92
CA MET A 55 -10.45 6.40 9.92
C MET A 55 -9.00 5.94 9.67
N LYS A 56 -8.13 6.16 10.66
CA LYS A 56 -6.68 5.89 10.56
C LYS A 56 -6.37 4.40 10.48
N TYR A 57 -7.10 3.57 11.22
CA TYR A 57 -6.95 2.12 11.22
C TYR A 57 -7.44 1.51 9.89
N LEU A 58 -8.52 2.04 9.30
CA LEU A 58 -8.91 1.69 7.93
C LEU A 58 -7.75 1.89 6.95
N ASN A 59 -7.07 3.04 7.00
CA ASN A 59 -5.92 3.31 6.14
C ASN A 59 -4.79 2.30 6.38
N MET A 60 -4.48 1.96 7.64
CA MET A 60 -3.47 0.96 7.97
C MET A 60 -3.83 -0.44 7.43
N VAL A 61 -5.11 -0.84 7.51
CA VAL A 61 -5.61 -2.11 6.97
C VAL A 61 -5.45 -2.17 5.45
N ILE A 62 -5.80 -1.10 4.74
CA ILE A 62 -5.63 -1.01 3.28
C ILE A 62 -4.14 -1.10 2.93
N LYS A 63 -3.27 -0.36 3.64
CA LYS A 63 -1.82 -0.39 3.43
C LYS A 63 -1.23 -1.79 3.59
N GLU A 64 -1.61 -2.51 4.64
CA GLU A 64 -1.12 -3.88 4.88
C GLU A 64 -1.66 -4.86 3.85
N SER A 65 -2.89 -4.69 3.41
CA SER A 65 -3.49 -5.52 2.35
C SER A 65 -2.72 -5.36 1.03
N MET A 66 -2.40 -4.12 0.64
CA MET A 66 -1.57 -3.81 -0.53
C MET A 66 -0.11 -4.28 -0.37
N ARG A 67 0.43 -4.27 0.85
CA ARG A 67 1.79 -4.78 1.10
C ARG A 67 1.83 -6.29 0.85
N ILE A 68 0.94 -7.06 1.46
CA ILE A 68 0.98 -8.53 1.34
C ILE A 68 0.57 -8.98 -0.05
N MET A 69 -0.52 -8.41 -0.56
CA MET A 69 -1.02 -8.63 -1.93
C MET A 69 -0.60 -7.45 -2.81
N THR A 70 0.69 -7.42 -3.15
CA THR A 70 1.25 -6.35 -3.98
C THR A 70 0.71 -6.43 -5.42
N THR A 71 -0.29 -5.59 -5.72
CA THR A 71 -0.97 -5.59 -7.04
C THR A 71 -0.05 -5.14 -8.19
N ALA A 72 0.75 -4.09 -7.98
CA ALA A 72 1.80 -3.69 -8.91
C ALA A 72 3.11 -4.42 -8.57
N VAL A 73 3.22 -5.67 -9.02
CA VAL A 73 4.29 -6.61 -8.62
C VAL A 73 5.69 -6.12 -8.99
N ALA A 74 5.84 -5.58 -10.20
CA ALA A 74 7.12 -5.19 -10.77
C ALA A 74 6.98 -3.95 -11.65
N VAL A 75 8.08 -3.19 -11.75
CA VAL A 75 8.17 -2.01 -12.61
C VAL A 75 9.46 -2.05 -13.39
N GLU A 76 9.37 -1.82 -14.69
CA GLU A 76 10.51 -1.81 -15.59
C GLU A 76 10.97 -0.38 -15.90
N ARG A 77 12.29 -0.22 -16.03
CA ARG A 77 12.94 0.96 -16.61
C ARG A 77 13.99 0.47 -17.60
N ILE A 78 14.26 1.25 -18.64
CA ILE A 78 15.35 0.98 -19.57
C ILE A 78 16.32 2.15 -19.47
N SER A 79 17.60 1.86 -19.24
CA SER A 79 18.62 2.90 -19.19
C SER A 79 18.78 3.56 -20.56
N THR A 80 18.68 4.88 -20.65
CA THR A 80 18.86 5.61 -21.92
C THR A 80 20.31 5.98 -22.18
N ASN A 81 21.10 6.13 -21.12
CA ASN A 81 22.53 6.44 -21.16
C ASN A 81 23.26 5.53 -20.18
N PRO A 82 24.57 5.30 -20.34
CA PRO A 82 25.32 4.60 -19.33
C PRO A 82 25.26 5.34 -17.98
N PHE A 83 25.09 4.59 -16.89
CA PHE A 83 24.92 5.16 -15.55
C PHE A 83 25.66 4.29 -14.52
N GLN A 84 26.28 4.92 -13.52
CA GLN A 84 26.86 4.20 -12.39
C GLN A 84 25.92 4.30 -11.20
N LEU A 85 25.45 3.15 -10.71
CA LEU A 85 24.66 3.06 -9.48
C LEU A 85 25.50 3.47 -8.27
N THR A 86 24.85 3.84 -7.17
CA THR A 86 25.52 4.28 -5.93
C THR A 86 26.40 3.21 -5.28
N ASN A 87 26.17 1.94 -5.61
CA ASN A 87 26.99 0.80 -5.21
C ASN A 87 28.08 0.45 -6.24
N SER A 88 28.44 1.41 -7.10
CA SER A 88 29.47 1.30 -8.14
C SER A 88 29.19 0.34 -9.29
N ILE A 89 28.00 -0.29 -9.35
CA ILE A 89 27.60 -1.11 -10.50
C ILE A 89 27.42 -0.21 -11.72
N TYR A 90 28.12 -0.54 -12.80
CA TYR A 90 27.98 0.13 -14.09
C TYR A 90 26.81 -0.47 -14.88
N LEU A 91 25.89 0.40 -15.30
CA LEU A 91 24.72 0.05 -16.09
C LEU A 91 24.92 0.59 -17.51
N PRO A 92 25.13 -0.28 -18.53
CA PRO A 92 25.20 0.14 -19.92
C PRO A 92 23.89 0.79 -20.39
N SER A 93 23.98 1.58 -21.46
CA SER A 93 22.77 2.04 -22.16
C SER A 93 21.95 0.85 -22.67
N SER A 94 20.64 1.05 -22.80
CA SER A 94 19.65 0.06 -23.20
C SER A 94 19.51 -1.15 -22.26
N THR A 95 20.01 -1.07 -21.03
CA THR A 95 19.83 -2.13 -20.04
C THR A 95 18.46 -2.05 -19.37
N PRO A 96 17.63 -3.11 -19.40
CA PRO A 96 16.41 -3.19 -18.61
C PRO A 96 16.72 -3.35 -17.11
N VAL A 97 16.00 -2.62 -16.28
CA VAL A 97 16.06 -2.64 -14.81
C VAL A 97 14.67 -2.91 -14.27
N TYR A 98 14.54 -3.99 -13.50
CA TYR A 98 13.28 -4.37 -12.87
C TYR A 98 13.30 -4.07 -11.37
N LEU A 99 12.33 -3.30 -10.92
CA LEU A 99 12.05 -3.06 -9.51
C LEU A 99 10.94 -4.00 -9.06
N LEU A 100 11.29 -5.04 -8.31
CA LEU A 100 10.34 -6.05 -7.81
C LEU A 100 9.74 -5.61 -6.47
N MET A 101 8.66 -4.82 -6.54
CA MET A 101 7.97 -4.30 -5.36
C MET A 101 7.46 -5.41 -4.44
N TRP A 102 6.98 -6.50 -5.02
CA TRP A 102 6.56 -7.69 -4.27
C TRP A 102 7.67 -8.23 -3.37
N GLN A 103 8.92 -8.22 -3.85
CA GLN A 103 10.06 -8.68 -3.06
C GLN A 103 10.41 -7.67 -1.97
N VAL A 104 10.44 -6.38 -2.27
CA VAL A 104 10.66 -5.31 -1.27
C VAL A 104 9.67 -5.42 -0.12
N HIS A 105 8.38 -5.57 -0.43
CA HIS A 105 7.30 -5.71 0.55
C HIS A 105 7.36 -7.00 1.39
N LYS A 106 8.18 -7.98 1.00
CA LYS A 106 8.36 -9.25 1.73
C LYS A 106 9.74 -9.42 2.37
N GLN A 107 10.63 -8.44 2.22
CA GLN A 107 11.93 -8.48 2.86
C GLN A 107 11.79 -8.24 4.37
N SER A 108 12.18 -9.22 5.17
CA SER A 108 12.16 -9.14 6.65
C SER A 108 12.99 -7.99 7.21
N LYS A 109 14.03 -7.56 6.47
CA LYS A 109 14.84 -6.38 6.78
C LYS A 109 14.01 -5.10 6.90
N HIS A 110 12.98 -4.97 6.06
CA HIS A 110 12.11 -3.78 6.01
C HIS A 110 10.75 -4.02 6.66
N PHE A 111 10.28 -5.28 6.67
CA PHE A 111 8.99 -5.68 7.21
C PHE A 111 9.16 -6.93 8.08
N PRO A 112 9.38 -6.76 9.40
CA PRO A 112 9.43 -7.88 10.34
C PRO A 112 8.17 -8.73 10.25
N ASP A 113 8.34 -10.05 10.34
CA ASP A 113 7.31 -11.06 10.12
C ASP A 113 6.46 -10.77 8.87
N PRO A 114 7.06 -10.76 7.66
CA PRO A 114 6.42 -10.22 6.46
C PRO A 114 5.20 -11.03 6.00
N LYS A 115 5.02 -12.25 6.52
CA LYS A 115 3.86 -13.11 6.26
C LYS A 115 2.68 -12.83 7.20
N LEU A 116 2.91 -12.18 8.35
CA LEU A 116 1.86 -11.81 9.29
C LEU A 116 1.12 -10.58 8.76
N PHE A 117 -0.22 -10.65 8.75
CA PHE A 117 -1.07 -9.49 8.49
C PHE A 117 -1.15 -8.65 9.75
N ASN A 118 -0.36 -7.56 9.79
CA ASN A 118 -0.30 -6.66 10.93
C ASN A 118 -0.45 -5.20 10.47
N PRO A 119 -1.67 -4.63 10.51
CA PRO A 119 -1.90 -3.22 10.18
C PRO A 119 -1.10 -2.24 11.05
N GLU A 120 -0.81 -2.59 12.31
CA GLU A 120 -0.15 -1.70 13.27
C GLU A 120 1.26 -1.30 12.86
N ARG A 121 1.88 -2.03 11.93
CA ARG A 121 3.19 -1.66 11.38
C ARG A 121 3.19 -0.30 10.67
N PHE A 122 2.02 0.21 10.28
CA PHE A 122 1.85 1.50 9.64
C PHE A 122 1.38 2.60 10.59
N ARG A 123 1.33 2.33 11.90
CA ARG A 123 0.90 3.31 12.92
C ARG A 123 1.79 4.54 12.94
N ASP A 124 3.09 4.34 12.83
CA ASP A 124 4.07 5.42 12.72
C ASP A 124 4.40 5.69 11.24
N PRO A 125 4.04 6.86 10.69
CA PRO A 125 4.40 7.25 9.33
C PRO A 125 5.91 7.38 9.10
N SER A 126 6.68 7.58 10.17
CA SER A 126 8.14 7.76 10.11
C SER A 126 8.92 6.44 10.22
N SER A 127 8.22 5.33 10.51
CA SER A 127 8.81 3.99 10.65
C SER A 127 9.48 3.51 9.34
N PRO A 128 10.48 2.61 9.44
CA PRO A 128 11.05 1.95 8.27
C PRO A 128 10.01 1.28 7.38
N GLU A 129 9.00 0.61 7.95
CA GLU A 129 7.91 -0.06 7.24
C GLU A 129 7.12 0.93 6.39
N SER A 130 6.70 2.06 6.98
CA SER A 130 5.97 3.12 6.26
C SER A 130 6.82 3.74 5.15
N LYS A 131 8.11 3.96 5.37
CA LYS A 131 9.03 4.54 4.36
C LYS A 131 9.35 3.59 3.21
N ASN A 132 9.33 2.28 3.45
CA ASN A 132 9.59 1.25 2.43
C ASN A 132 8.31 0.70 1.79
N TRP A 133 7.14 1.25 2.13
CA TRP A 133 5.86 0.94 1.49
C TRP A 133 5.68 1.81 0.25
N LEU A 134 5.82 1.19 -0.92
CA LEU A 134 5.93 1.90 -2.20
C LEU A 134 4.96 1.40 -3.28
N PRO A 135 3.69 1.09 -2.98
CA PRO A 135 2.79 0.49 -3.97
C PRO A 135 2.39 1.43 -5.10
N PHE A 136 2.56 2.74 -4.92
CA PHE A 136 2.28 3.77 -5.94
C PHE A 136 3.55 4.35 -6.57
N LEU A 137 4.72 3.81 -6.21
CA LEU A 137 6.05 4.27 -6.62
C LEU A 137 6.33 5.74 -6.22
N GLN A 138 7.48 6.25 -6.62
CA GLN A 138 7.88 7.65 -6.45
C GLN A 138 8.51 8.19 -7.73
N GLY A 139 8.53 9.52 -7.86
CA GLY A 139 9.12 10.24 -8.99
C GLY A 139 8.14 10.53 -10.14
N PRO A 140 8.64 10.93 -11.33
CA PRO A 140 7.84 11.51 -12.40
C PRO A 140 6.86 10.53 -13.09
N ARG A 141 6.94 9.25 -12.73
CA ARG A 141 6.08 8.17 -13.24
C ARG A 141 5.32 7.46 -12.12
N ALA A 142 5.24 8.09 -10.93
CA ALA A 142 4.40 7.60 -9.84
C ALA A 142 2.92 7.64 -10.24
N CYS A 143 2.08 6.91 -9.50
CA CYS A 143 0.64 6.93 -9.75
C CYS A 143 0.06 8.35 -9.60
N ASN A 144 -0.54 8.86 -10.68
CA ASN A 144 -1.21 10.16 -10.71
C ASN A 144 -2.51 10.05 -9.89
N ASN A 145 -2.46 10.32 -8.57
CA ASN A 145 -3.57 10.70 -7.66
C ASN A 145 -3.30 10.37 -6.18
N PHE A 146 -2.20 9.71 -5.82
CA PHE A 146 -1.93 9.40 -4.41
C PHE A 146 -1.66 10.65 -3.54
N TYR A 147 -1.06 11.70 -4.11
CA TYR A 147 -0.67 12.90 -3.36
C TYR A 147 -1.83 13.85 -2.98
N ASN A 148 -3.07 13.60 -3.43
CA ASN A 148 -4.21 14.49 -3.16
C ASN A 148 -5.08 14.07 -1.95
N THR A 149 -4.63 13.10 -1.14
CA THR A 149 -5.42 12.57 0.00
C THR A 149 -4.61 12.36 1.29
N LEU A 150 -3.41 12.94 1.41
CA LEU A 150 -2.71 13.10 2.69
C LEU A 150 -2.98 14.48 3.28
#